data_AF-A0A535A8I2-F1
#
_entry.id   AF-A0A535A8I2-F1
#
_cell.length_a   1.000
_cell.length_b   1.000
_cell.length_c   1.000
_cell.angle_alpha   90.00
_cell.angle_beta   90.00
_cell.angle_gamma   90.00
#
_symmetry.space_group_name_H-M   'P 1'
#
loop_
_entity.id
_entity.type
_entity.pdbx_description
1 polymer ?
#
loop_
_entity_poly.entity_id
_entity_poly.type
_entity_poly.pdbx_seq_one_letter_code
_entity_poly.pdbx_strand_id
1 'polypeptide(L)'
;MLALLVPVPGQAVYHFANIDEIMSGLSGDPNAQYVEIRMLFMGQGSVAHSRLTAFSCDGSTHTILLEVPNNVCPANMNGRWTMGTTSWAAATGVTPDFIFPASPAFSNACGMICWGAPGNGLTPPQNPPTWDAGVPDNYNPDCVAYGGYTGTLQTGDAAASLLAAGNGTMSLQRMADTGNDSADFAFATPTPTNNGTCPTTTTTTSPTSTTTTTMPGAGPSKCSSKEIAAAGKKAGGKAKCWSKATKKNLPVDTTCLGTAEMKFSAAYSKAVGKGGCINTTPAGTIETKVDNFITDLVTEINGGTGTPTASKCSSKELSAASKKAGKVLKCYAKAAGKGIPLDTTCAGDATTKFGASWTKATAAADCNTTVSQGDIETKIDNFAADVNAELTATGP
;
A
#
# COMPACT_ATOMS: atom_id res chain seq x y z
N MET A 1 -38.42 -15.67 9.51
CA MET A 1 -37.15 -16.02 8.86
C MET A 1 -36.22 -14.82 8.95
N LEU A 2 -35.30 -14.81 9.91
CA LEU A 2 -34.32 -13.74 10.08
C LEU A 2 -33.10 -14.12 9.24
N ALA A 3 -32.87 -13.44 8.11
CA ALA A 3 -31.69 -13.66 7.29
C ALA A 3 -30.47 -13.11 8.05
N LEU A 4 -29.58 -14.01 8.51
CA LEU A 4 -28.25 -13.63 8.95
C LEU A 4 -27.48 -13.08 7.75
N LEU A 5 -27.35 -11.76 7.67
CA LEU A 5 -26.34 -11.12 6.83
C LEU A 5 -24.97 -11.42 7.45
N VAL A 6 -24.27 -12.41 6.88
CA VAL A 6 -22.87 -12.66 7.21
C VAL A 6 -22.07 -11.48 6.67
N PRO A 7 -21.33 -10.74 7.52
CA PRO A 7 -20.43 -9.70 7.02
C PRO A 7 -19.36 -10.36 6.15
N VAL A 8 -19.31 -10.00 4.87
CA VAL A 8 -18.21 -10.37 4.00
C VAL A 8 -16.98 -9.58 4.49
N PRO A 9 -15.86 -10.24 4.82
CA PRO A 9 -14.64 -9.54 5.18
C PRO A 9 -14.24 -8.62 4.02
N GLY A 10 -14.09 -7.32 4.30
CA GLY A 10 -13.56 -6.35 3.34
C GLY A 10 -12.20 -6.85 2.85
N GLN A 11 -12.15 -7.24 1.58
CA GLN A 11 -10.93 -7.72 0.96
C GLN A 11 -9.99 -6.52 0.82
N ALA A 12 -8.76 -6.65 1.33
CA ALA A 12 -7.70 -5.67 1.05
C ALA A 12 -7.42 -5.66 -0.46
N VAL A 13 -6.84 -4.58 -0.98
CA VAL A 13 -7.05 -4.12 -2.35
C VAL A 13 -5.70 -3.94 -3.05
N TYR A 14 -5.56 -4.23 -4.35
CA TYR A 14 -4.28 -4.19 -5.11
C TYR A 14 -3.92 -2.85 -5.78
N HIS A 15 -4.74 -1.80 -5.63
CA HIS A 15 -4.59 -0.47 -6.27
C HIS A 15 -3.40 0.40 -5.81
N PHE A 16 -2.70 0.04 -4.74
CA PHE A 16 -1.45 0.66 -4.33
C PHE A 16 -0.31 -0.33 -4.54
N ALA A 17 -0.27 -0.90 -5.72
CA ALA A 17 0.85 -1.66 -6.24
C ALA A 17 1.24 -1.07 -7.60
N ASN A 18 2.44 -1.37 -8.08
CA ASN A 18 2.88 -1.00 -9.41
C ASN A 18 3.79 -2.10 -9.97
N ILE A 19 3.94 -2.13 -11.29
CA ILE A 19 4.98 -2.88 -11.97
C ILE A 19 6.31 -2.21 -11.60
N ASP A 20 7.14 -2.93 -10.87
CA ASP A 20 8.44 -2.43 -10.41
C ASP A 20 9.56 -2.80 -11.39
N GLU A 21 9.38 -3.93 -12.09
CA GLU A 21 10.40 -4.50 -12.94
C GLU A 21 9.78 -5.34 -14.06
N ILE A 22 10.31 -5.21 -15.27
CA ILE A 22 9.98 -6.10 -16.39
C ILE A 22 11.25 -6.64 -17.04
N MET A 23 11.17 -7.85 -17.60
CA MET A 23 12.21 -8.39 -18.46
C MET A 23 11.66 -9.31 -19.54
N SER A 24 12.25 -9.19 -20.73
CA SER A 24 12.14 -10.17 -21.81
C SER A 24 13.52 -10.35 -22.44
N GLY A 25 13.93 -11.57 -22.78
CA GLY A 25 15.22 -11.81 -23.43
C GLY A 25 16.41 -12.05 -22.50
N LEU A 26 16.20 -12.53 -21.26
CA LEU A 26 17.30 -12.79 -20.32
C LEU A 26 18.33 -13.76 -20.93
N SER A 27 19.61 -13.38 -20.87
CA SER A 27 20.74 -14.10 -21.49
C SER A 27 20.56 -14.40 -22.98
N GLY A 28 19.75 -13.61 -23.69
CA GLY A 28 19.43 -13.81 -25.10
C GLY A 28 18.33 -14.85 -25.37
N ASP A 29 17.70 -15.44 -24.33
CA ASP A 29 16.54 -16.30 -24.51
C ASP A 29 15.26 -15.46 -24.60
N PRO A 30 14.61 -15.34 -25.78
CA PRO A 30 13.39 -14.56 -25.93
C PRO A 30 12.20 -15.11 -25.13
N ASN A 31 12.28 -16.36 -24.67
CA ASN A 31 11.25 -16.99 -23.85
C ASN A 31 11.45 -16.75 -22.35
N ALA A 32 12.62 -16.26 -21.92
CA ALA A 32 12.87 -15.90 -20.53
C ALA A 32 12.30 -14.50 -20.24
N GLN A 33 11.06 -14.49 -19.72
CA GLN A 33 10.26 -13.28 -19.50
C GLN A 33 9.71 -13.25 -18.06
N TYR A 34 9.66 -12.08 -17.44
CA TYR A 34 8.98 -11.88 -16.16
C TYR A 34 8.52 -10.44 -15.95
N VAL A 35 7.64 -10.29 -14.97
CA VAL A 35 7.12 -9.04 -14.44
C VAL A 35 7.13 -9.16 -12.92
N GLU A 36 7.72 -8.18 -12.23
CA GLU A 36 7.65 -8.05 -10.78
C GLU A 36 6.71 -6.90 -10.42
N ILE A 37 5.83 -7.18 -9.47
CA ILE A 37 4.89 -6.22 -8.92
C ILE A 37 5.36 -5.84 -7.51
N ARG A 38 5.43 -4.54 -7.25
CA ARG A 38 5.67 -3.96 -5.93
C ARG A 38 4.38 -3.57 -5.27
N MET A 39 4.21 -4.03 -4.04
CA MET A 39 3.16 -3.57 -3.15
C MET A 39 3.63 -2.30 -2.45
N LEU A 40 3.18 -1.12 -2.90
CA LEU A 40 3.57 0.18 -2.32
C LEU A 40 3.02 0.38 -0.91
N PHE A 41 1.92 -0.31 -0.60
CA PHE A 41 1.30 -0.33 0.72
C PHE A 41 1.18 -1.76 1.23
N MET A 42 0.91 -1.93 2.52
CA MET A 42 0.56 -3.24 3.08
C MET A 42 -0.83 -3.67 2.59
N GLY A 43 -1.07 -4.97 2.51
CA GLY A 43 -2.39 -5.54 2.20
C GLY A 43 -2.71 -5.65 0.71
N GLN A 44 -1.77 -5.36 -0.19
CA GLN A 44 -1.96 -5.39 -1.64
C GLN A 44 -1.92 -6.81 -2.24
N GLY A 45 -2.37 -7.82 -1.48
CA GLY A 45 -2.26 -9.24 -1.85
C GLY A 45 -3.48 -9.79 -2.59
N SER A 46 -4.61 -9.08 -2.62
CA SER A 46 -5.82 -9.57 -3.28
C SER A 46 -5.81 -9.32 -4.78
N VAL A 47 -4.93 -10.05 -5.47
CA VAL A 47 -4.64 -9.87 -6.90
C VAL A 47 -5.36 -10.88 -7.79
N ALA A 48 -6.08 -11.86 -7.21
CA ALA A 48 -6.81 -12.86 -7.97
C ALA A 48 -7.77 -12.20 -8.98
N HIS A 49 -7.85 -12.77 -10.17
CA HIS A 49 -8.67 -12.32 -11.30
C HIS A 49 -8.25 -10.99 -11.93
N SER A 50 -7.14 -10.38 -11.49
CA SER A 50 -6.45 -9.35 -12.28
C SER A 50 -5.81 -9.98 -13.52
N ARG A 51 -5.51 -9.17 -14.54
CA ARG A 51 -4.86 -9.63 -15.76
C ARG A 51 -3.49 -8.99 -15.95
N LEU A 52 -2.57 -9.78 -16.50
CA LEU A 52 -1.33 -9.32 -17.11
C LEU A 52 -1.50 -9.38 -18.63
N THR A 53 -1.20 -8.29 -19.34
CA THR A 53 -1.40 -8.20 -20.79
C THR A 53 -0.23 -7.49 -21.45
N ALA A 54 0.22 -8.04 -22.59
CA ALA A 54 1.23 -7.45 -23.44
C ALA A 54 0.60 -6.83 -24.68
N PHE A 55 1.03 -5.62 -25.02
CA PHE A 55 0.64 -4.87 -26.22
C PHE A 55 1.78 -4.82 -27.23
N SER A 56 1.46 -4.88 -28.53
CA SER A 56 2.44 -4.62 -29.60
C SER A 56 3.00 -3.21 -29.51
N CYS A 57 4.13 -2.95 -30.17
CA CYS A 57 4.83 -1.65 -30.08
C CYS A 57 3.96 -0.44 -30.47
N ASP A 58 2.97 -0.63 -31.34
CA ASP A 58 2.00 0.38 -31.78
C ASP A 58 0.65 0.29 -31.05
N GLY A 59 0.51 -0.63 -30.10
CA GLY A 59 -0.73 -0.91 -29.38
C GLY A 59 -1.85 -1.53 -30.23
N SER A 60 -1.59 -1.90 -31.50
CA SER A 60 -2.64 -2.40 -32.40
C SER A 60 -3.15 -3.80 -32.03
N THR A 61 -2.33 -4.58 -31.32
CA THR A 61 -2.66 -5.93 -30.86
C THR A 61 -2.30 -6.08 -29.38
N HIS A 62 -3.02 -6.96 -28.70
CA HIS A 62 -2.76 -7.30 -27.30
C HIS A 62 -2.90 -8.81 -27.08
N THR A 63 -2.21 -9.33 -26.07
CA THR A 63 -2.29 -10.73 -25.66
C THR A 63 -2.35 -10.80 -24.14
N ILE A 64 -3.41 -11.41 -23.61
CA ILE A 64 -3.52 -11.72 -22.18
C ILE A 64 -2.50 -12.81 -21.87
N LEU A 65 -1.49 -12.49 -21.08
CA LEU A 65 -0.44 -13.43 -20.69
C LEU A 65 -0.89 -14.30 -19.52
N LEU A 66 -1.60 -13.70 -18.56
CA LEU A 66 -2.04 -14.36 -17.35
C LEU A 66 -3.33 -13.70 -16.84
N GLU A 67 -4.30 -14.53 -16.46
CA GLU A 67 -5.31 -14.15 -15.47
C GLU A 67 -4.83 -14.71 -14.13
N VAL A 68 -4.61 -13.82 -13.16
CA VAL A 68 -3.96 -14.18 -11.90
C VAL A 68 -4.87 -15.14 -11.11
N PRO A 69 -4.44 -16.39 -10.86
CA PRO A 69 -5.36 -17.43 -10.42
C PRO A 69 -5.70 -17.33 -8.93
N ASN A 70 -4.82 -16.76 -8.11
CA ASN A 70 -4.96 -16.71 -6.67
C ASN A 70 -4.39 -15.40 -6.12
N ASN A 71 -4.77 -15.07 -4.89
CA ASN A 71 -4.16 -13.98 -4.14
C ASN A 71 -2.73 -14.34 -3.73
N VAL A 72 -1.89 -13.32 -3.54
CA VAL A 72 -0.51 -13.47 -3.07
C VAL A 72 -0.40 -13.16 -1.58
N CYS A 73 0.51 -13.85 -0.91
CA CYS A 73 0.86 -13.58 0.48
C CYS A 73 2.35 -13.87 0.73
N PRO A 74 2.98 -13.22 1.73
CA PRO A 74 2.46 -12.10 2.52
C PRO A 74 2.26 -10.83 1.69
N ALA A 75 1.24 -10.05 2.04
CA ALA A 75 0.97 -8.76 1.41
C ALA A 75 1.72 -7.62 2.15
N ASN A 76 3.04 -7.74 2.22
CA ASN A 76 3.87 -6.78 2.96
C ASN A 76 3.99 -5.46 2.18
N MET A 77 4.08 -4.34 2.90
CA MET A 77 4.49 -3.08 2.28
C MET A 77 5.91 -3.22 1.76
N ASN A 78 6.15 -2.72 0.56
CA ASN A 78 7.35 -2.93 -0.21
C ASN A 78 7.65 -4.41 -0.52
N GLY A 79 6.70 -5.32 -0.31
CA GLY A 79 6.84 -6.70 -0.77
C GLY A 79 6.76 -6.76 -2.30
N ARG A 80 7.35 -7.81 -2.85
CA ARG A 80 7.39 -8.07 -4.29
C ARG A 80 6.78 -9.43 -4.58
N TRP A 81 6.05 -9.52 -5.68
CA TRP A 81 5.60 -10.80 -6.20
C TRP A 81 5.78 -10.83 -7.71
N THR A 82 5.97 -12.03 -8.24
CA THR A 82 6.49 -12.23 -9.59
C THR A 82 5.58 -13.09 -10.45
N MET A 83 5.42 -12.67 -11.70
CA MET A 83 4.85 -13.48 -12.77
C MET A 83 5.96 -13.77 -13.77
N GLY A 84 6.20 -15.03 -14.12
CA GLY A 84 7.35 -15.38 -14.98
C GLY A 84 7.12 -16.61 -15.84
N THR A 85 7.97 -16.79 -16.85
CA THR A 85 7.97 -18.00 -17.67
C THR A 85 8.81 -19.11 -17.03
N THR A 86 8.59 -20.34 -17.46
CA THR A 86 9.42 -21.48 -17.04
C THR A 86 10.88 -21.34 -17.50
N SER A 87 11.12 -20.76 -18.69
CA SER A 87 12.48 -20.46 -19.17
C SER A 87 13.20 -19.49 -18.25
N TRP A 88 12.54 -18.43 -17.80
CA TRP A 88 13.12 -17.47 -16.86
C TRP A 88 13.41 -18.12 -15.50
N ALA A 89 12.47 -18.92 -14.98
CA ALA A 89 12.65 -19.64 -13.72
C ALA A 89 13.85 -20.60 -13.78
N ALA A 90 14.02 -21.31 -14.91
CA ALA A 90 15.16 -22.20 -15.12
C ALA A 90 16.50 -21.43 -15.23
N ALA A 91 16.50 -20.26 -15.87
CA ALA A 91 17.70 -19.44 -16.05
C ALA A 91 18.19 -18.78 -14.76
N THR A 92 17.27 -18.42 -13.86
CA THR A 92 17.59 -17.65 -12.63
C THR A 92 17.59 -18.49 -11.36
N GLY A 93 16.90 -19.64 -11.36
CA GLY A 93 16.60 -20.41 -10.15
C GLY A 93 15.51 -19.80 -9.27
N VAL A 94 14.88 -18.68 -9.70
CA VAL A 94 13.77 -18.05 -8.98
C VAL A 94 12.46 -18.75 -9.34
N THR A 95 11.68 -19.14 -8.33
CA THR A 95 10.33 -19.66 -8.52
C THR A 95 9.34 -18.49 -8.57
N PRO A 96 8.68 -18.22 -9.71
CA PRO A 96 7.68 -17.15 -9.76
C PRO A 96 6.47 -17.48 -8.92
N ASP A 97 5.78 -16.46 -8.41
CA ASP A 97 4.49 -16.64 -7.74
C ASP A 97 3.43 -17.18 -8.70
N PHE A 98 3.49 -16.75 -9.97
CA PHE A 98 2.65 -17.31 -11.03
C PHE A 98 3.42 -17.55 -12.33
N ILE A 99 3.16 -18.69 -12.96
CA ILE A 99 3.73 -19.03 -14.27
C ILE A 99 2.79 -18.55 -15.38
N PHE A 100 3.36 -17.91 -16.41
CA PHE A 100 2.67 -17.67 -17.67
C PHE A 100 3.43 -18.28 -18.87
N PRO A 101 2.76 -18.64 -19.98
CA PRO A 101 3.42 -19.14 -21.18
C PRO A 101 4.24 -18.03 -21.85
N ALA A 102 5.47 -18.32 -22.26
CA ALA A 102 6.27 -17.38 -23.04
C ALA A 102 5.49 -16.90 -24.27
N SER A 103 5.53 -15.59 -24.52
CA SER A 103 4.73 -14.98 -25.58
C SER A 103 5.58 -14.05 -26.45
N PRO A 104 5.49 -14.15 -27.79
CA PRO A 104 6.13 -13.20 -28.68
C PRO A 104 5.55 -11.78 -28.56
N ALA A 105 4.34 -11.63 -27.98
CA ALA A 105 3.75 -10.32 -27.70
C ALA A 105 4.52 -9.56 -26.60
N PHE A 106 5.17 -10.27 -25.67
CA PHE A 106 6.08 -9.65 -24.70
C PHE A 106 7.50 -9.52 -25.32
N SER A 107 7.58 -8.78 -26.42
CA SER A 107 8.82 -8.54 -27.16
C SER A 107 9.82 -7.75 -26.33
N ASN A 108 11.11 -8.06 -26.45
CA ASN A 108 12.17 -7.27 -25.80
C ASN A 108 12.26 -5.84 -26.38
N ALA A 109 12.13 -5.70 -27.70
CA ALA A 109 12.50 -4.47 -28.41
C ALA A 109 11.60 -3.28 -28.06
N CYS A 110 10.29 -3.50 -27.97
CA CYS A 110 9.28 -2.49 -27.66
C CYS A 110 7.93 -3.15 -27.32
N GLY A 111 7.07 -2.39 -26.64
CA GLY A 111 5.74 -2.84 -26.23
C GLY A 111 5.25 -2.08 -25.02
N MET A 112 4.10 -2.52 -24.49
CA MET A 112 3.60 -2.09 -23.19
C MET A 112 3.10 -3.31 -22.42
N ILE A 113 3.45 -3.39 -21.15
CA ILE A 113 2.93 -4.40 -20.22
C ILE A 113 1.98 -3.71 -19.26
N CYS A 114 0.75 -4.18 -19.20
CA CYS A 114 -0.22 -3.69 -18.24
C CYS A 114 -0.63 -4.79 -17.27
N TRP A 115 -0.80 -4.42 -16.00
CA TRP A 115 -1.30 -5.30 -14.97
C TRP A 115 -2.38 -4.62 -14.13
N GLY A 116 -3.49 -5.34 -13.92
CA GLY A 116 -4.57 -4.85 -13.10
C GLY A 116 -5.94 -5.32 -13.52
N ALA A 117 -6.96 -4.58 -13.07
CA ALA A 117 -8.32 -4.68 -13.55
C ALA A 117 -9.08 -3.35 -13.31
N PRO A 118 -10.25 -3.15 -13.94
CA PRO A 118 -10.97 -1.89 -13.85
C PRO A 118 -11.48 -1.58 -12.44
N GLY A 119 -11.75 -0.29 -12.21
CA GLY A 119 -12.24 0.24 -10.95
C GLY A 119 -11.12 0.83 -10.09
N ASN A 120 -11.44 1.24 -8.87
CA ASN A 120 -10.47 1.83 -7.93
C ASN A 120 -9.63 0.76 -7.20
N GLY A 121 -9.59 -0.45 -7.74
CA GLY A 121 -9.15 -1.68 -7.09
C GLY A 121 -10.01 -2.14 -5.91
N LEU A 122 -10.75 -1.27 -5.21
CA LEU A 122 -11.37 -1.54 -3.89
C LEU A 122 -12.42 -2.67 -3.87
N THR A 123 -12.83 -3.13 -5.05
CA THR A 123 -13.65 -4.32 -5.24
C THR A 123 -12.81 -5.41 -5.91
N PRO A 124 -12.97 -6.69 -5.50
CA PRO A 124 -12.31 -7.80 -6.18
C PRO A 124 -12.50 -7.70 -7.71
N PRO A 125 -11.46 -8.00 -8.51
CA PRO A 125 -11.60 -7.97 -9.96
C PRO A 125 -12.77 -8.86 -10.40
N GLN A 126 -13.53 -8.37 -11.38
CA GLN A 126 -14.70 -9.09 -11.88
C GLN A 126 -14.29 -10.46 -12.43
N ASN A 127 -14.98 -11.51 -12.01
CA ASN A 127 -14.78 -12.87 -12.47
C ASN A 127 -16.12 -13.50 -12.92
N PRO A 128 -16.26 -13.92 -14.20
CA PRO A 128 -15.30 -13.78 -15.28
C PRO A 128 -15.16 -12.31 -15.70
N PRO A 129 -13.99 -11.87 -16.20
CA PRO A 129 -13.82 -10.47 -16.55
C PRO A 129 -14.48 -10.16 -17.90
N THR A 130 -15.42 -9.21 -17.92
CA THR A 130 -16.18 -8.80 -19.14
C THR A 130 -15.70 -7.49 -19.75
N TRP A 131 -14.61 -6.91 -19.21
CA TRP A 131 -14.02 -5.67 -19.68
C TRP A 131 -12.99 -5.93 -20.79
N ASP A 132 -12.75 -4.90 -21.60
CA ASP A 132 -11.89 -4.97 -22.79
C ASP A 132 -10.41 -4.93 -22.39
N ALA A 133 -9.67 -6.00 -22.72
CA ALA A 133 -8.23 -6.11 -22.48
C ALA A 133 -7.38 -5.23 -23.42
N GLY A 134 -7.98 -4.66 -24.46
CA GLY A 134 -7.30 -3.75 -25.38
C GLY A 134 -7.22 -2.29 -24.91
N VAL A 135 -7.82 -1.97 -23.75
CA VAL A 135 -7.88 -0.59 -23.24
C VAL A 135 -6.94 -0.45 -22.04
N PRO A 136 -5.83 0.31 -22.15
CA PRO A 136 -4.85 0.48 -21.06
C PRO A 136 -5.46 1.00 -19.75
N ASP A 137 -6.42 1.92 -19.81
CA ASP A 137 -7.11 2.47 -18.63
C ASP A 137 -7.95 1.44 -17.85
N ASN A 138 -8.18 0.25 -18.41
CA ASN A 138 -8.80 -0.86 -17.69
C ASN A 138 -7.81 -1.57 -16.74
N TYR A 139 -6.53 -1.26 -16.80
CA TYR A 139 -5.49 -1.88 -15.98
C TYR A 139 -5.07 -0.96 -14.83
N ASN A 140 -5.93 -0.82 -13.82
CA ASN A 140 -5.51 -0.19 -12.58
C ASN A 140 -4.83 -1.26 -11.71
N PRO A 141 -3.63 -1.03 -11.16
CA PRO A 141 -3.03 0.29 -11.02
C PRO A 141 -2.08 0.73 -12.13
N ASP A 142 -1.53 -0.14 -12.99
CA ASP A 142 -0.29 0.22 -13.71
C ASP A 142 -0.08 -0.42 -15.09
N CYS A 143 0.52 0.37 -15.98
CA CYS A 143 1.05 0.02 -17.29
C CYS A 143 2.49 0.54 -17.43
N VAL A 144 3.36 -0.24 -18.09
CA VAL A 144 4.75 0.16 -18.38
C VAL A 144 5.01 0.06 -19.86
N ALA A 145 5.17 1.20 -20.51
CA ALA A 145 5.48 1.33 -21.92
C ALA A 145 6.99 1.49 -22.15
N TYR A 146 7.54 0.74 -23.11
CA TYR A 146 8.98 0.63 -23.32
C TYR A 146 9.37 0.49 -24.79
N GLY A 147 10.66 0.69 -25.08
CA GLY A 147 11.26 0.57 -26.40
C GLY A 147 10.76 1.57 -27.44
N GLY A 148 10.23 2.72 -27.00
CA GLY A 148 9.59 3.68 -27.90
C GLY A 148 8.21 3.26 -28.39
N TYR A 149 7.44 2.57 -27.53
CA TYR A 149 6.01 2.31 -27.74
C TYR A 149 5.26 3.55 -28.22
N THR A 150 4.45 3.40 -29.28
CA THR A 150 3.71 4.49 -29.94
C THR A 150 2.19 4.36 -29.84
N GLY A 151 1.70 3.30 -29.18
CA GLY A 151 0.29 3.10 -28.95
C GLY A 151 -0.29 4.04 -27.89
N THR A 152 -1.55 3.79 -27.53
CA THR A 152 -2.22 4.56 -26.47
C THR A 152 -1.63 4.20 -25.12
N LEU A 153 -1.18 5.20 -24.35
CA LEU A 153 -0.69 5.02 -22.98
C LEU A 153 -1.86 4.99 -21.99
N GLN A 154 -1.61 4.47 -20.78
CA GLN A 154 -2.54 4.64 -19.68
C GLN A 154 -2.65 6.12 -19.31
N THR A 155 -3.86 6.55 -18.94
CA THR A 155 -4.14 7.91 -18.48
C THR A 155 -3.31 8.19 -17.23
N GLY A 156 -2.37 9.12 -17.36
CA GLY A 156 -1.42 9.46 -16.30
C GLY A 156 0.03 9.32 -16.76
N ASP A 157 0.30 8.46 -17.76
CA ASP A 157 1.63 8.26 -18.30
C ASP A 157 1.97 9.25 -19.40
N ALA A 158 3.03 10.02 -19.18
CA ALA A 158 3.43 11.09 -20.08
C ALA A 158 4.16 10.58 -21.35
N ALA A 159 5.00 9.56 -21.23
CA ALA A 159 5.76 8.99 -22.34
C ALA A 159 6.33 7.61 -22.01
N ALA A 160 6.48 6.77 -23.04
CA ALA A 160 7.14 5.47 -22.94
C ALA A 160 8.65 5.59 -22.71
N SER A 161 9.24 4.61 -22.03
CA SER A 161 10.69 4.44 -21.98
C SER A 161 11.27 4.19 -23.37
N LEU A 162 12.43 4.80 -23.65
CA LEU A 162 13.23 4.49 -24.84
C LEU A 162 14.04 3.19 -24.69
N LEU A 163 14.08 2.65 -23.47
CA LEU A 163 14.80 1.41 -23.17
C LEU A 163 13.93 0.20 -23.50
N ALA A 164 14.55 -0.87 -23.99
CA ALA A 164 13.92 -2.17 -24.16
C ALA A 164 13.44 -2.75 -22.81
N ALA A 165 12.63 -3.82 -22.83
CA ALA A 165 12.23 -4.53 -21.61
C ALA A 165 13.43 -5.15 -20.86
N GLY A 166 14.61 -5.17 -21.45
CA GLY A 166 15.87 -5.57 -20.81
C GLY A 166 17.00 -5.50 -21.82
N ASN A 167 18.24 -5.65 -21.38
CA ASN A 167 19.41 -5.70 -22.27
C ASN A 167 20.07 -7.09 -22.33
N GLY A 168 19.37 -8.12 -21.83
CA GLY A 168 19.86 -9.49 -21.71
C GLY A 168 20.61 -9.79 -20.41
N THR A 169 21.11 -8.78 -19.70
CA THR A 169 21.74 -8.95 -18.38
C THR A 169 21.05 -8.14 -17.29
N MET A 170 20.50 -6.98 -17.65
CA MET A 170 19.77 -6.05 -16.80
C MET A 170 18.32 -5.97 -17.27
N SER A 171 17.41 -5.86 -16.31
CA SER A 171 15.97 -5.66 -16.50
C SER A 171 15.65 -4.16 -16.53
N LEU A 172 14.46 -3.83 -17.03
CA LEU A 172 13.93 -2.48 -16.95
C LEU A 172 13.24 -2.30 -15.60
N GLN A 173 13.81 -1.48 -14.72
CA GLN A 173 13.32 -1.27 -13.35
C GLN A 173 12.85 0.15 -13.10
N ARG A 174 11.84 0.27 -12.26
CA ARG A 174 11.25 1.53 -11.79
C ARG A 174 12.17 2.18 -10.75
N MET A 175 12.70 3.34 -11.11
CA MET A 175 13.56 4.20 -10.28
C MET A 175 12.78 5.31 -9.58
N ALA A 176 11.68 5.75 -10.19
CA ALA A 176 10.78 6.78 -9.69
C ALA A 176 9.34 6.47 -10.11
N ASP A 177 8.38 7.22 -9.57
CA ASP A 177 6.96 7.06 -9.87
C ASP A 177 6.36 8.46 -10.06
N THR A 178 6.63 9.03 -11.23
CA THR A 178 6.24 10.40 -11.60
C THR A 178 5.16 10.44 -12.67
N GLY A 179 4.66 9.27 -13.11
CA GLY A 179 3.73 9.12 -14.23
C GLY A 179 4.42 9.34 -15.57
N ASN A 180 5.69 8.97 -15.69
CA ASN A 180 6.42 9.11 -16.94
C ASN A 180 7.49 8.03 -17.08
N ASP A 181 7.15 6.94 -17.76
CA ASP A 181 8.06 5.80 -17.96
C ASP A 181 9.39 6.18 -18.60
N SER A 182 9.43 7.24 -19.43
CA SER A 182 10.67 7.74 -20.03
C SER A 182 11.70 8.26 -19.02
N ALA A 183 11.25 8.72 -17.85
CA ALA A 183 12.10 9.21 -16.77
C ALA A 183 12.15 8.24 -15.58
N ASP A 184 11.10 7.44 -15.42
CA ASP A 184 10.89 6.59 -14.25
C ASP A 184 11.61 5.25 -14.35
N PHE A 185 11.98 4.79 -15.55
CA PHE A 185 12.63 3.50 -15.74
C PHE A 185 14.08 3.57 -16.22
N ALA A 186 14.92 2.70 -15.67
CA ALA A 186 16.30 2.52 -16.10
C ALA A 186 16.71 1.04 -16.06
N PHE A 187 17.81 0.70 -16.73
CA PHE A 187 18.39 -0.64 -16.60
C PHE A 187 19.04 -0.81 -15.23
N ALA A 188 18.71 -1.90 -14.55
CA ALA A 188 19.32 -2.28 -13.28
C ALA A 188 19.53 -3.80 -13.19
N THR A 189 20.35 -4.23 -12.23
CA THR A 189 20.58 -5.65 -11.98
C THR A 189 19.27 -6.30 -11.51
N PRO A 190 18.85 -7.43 -12.12
CA PRO A 190 17.57 -8.03 -11.78
C PRO A 190 17.42 -8.32 -10.29
N THR A 191 16.30 -7.90 -9.70
CA THR A 191 15.98 -8.11 -8.27
C THR A 191 14.91 -9.16 -7.93
N PRO A 192 14.37 -9.97 -8.87
CA PRO A 192 13.13 -10.67 -8.62
C PRO A 192 13.24 -11.74 -7.54
N THR A 193 12.29 -11.73 -6.61
CA THR A 193 12.15 -12.79 -5.59
C THR A 193 10.71 -13.27 -5.49
N ASN A 194 10.53 -14.53 -5.09
CA ASN A 194 9.20 -15.07 -4.76
C ASN A 194 8.65 -14.33 -3.51
N ASN A 195 7.36 -13.96 -3.54
CA ASN A 195 6.74 -13.22 -2.43
C ASN A 195 6.68 -14.03 -1.13
N GLY A 196 6.69 -15.35 -1.23
CA GLY A 196 6.51 -16.29 -0.13
C GLY A 196 5.24 -17.14 -0.33
N THR A 197 4.86 -17.88 0.71
CA THR A 197 3.67 -18.73 0.68
C THR A 197 2.55 -18.18 1.56
N CYS A 198 1.31 -18.29 1.06
CA CYS A 198 0.14 -18.06 1.91
C CYS A 198 0.06 -19.15 3.00
N PRO A 199 -0.25 -18.78 4.26
CA PRO A 199 -0.41 -19.76 5.32
C PRO A 199 -1.60 -20.68 5.01
N THR A 200 -1.32 -21.95 4.72
CA THR A 200 -2.34 -22.98 4.50
C THR A 200 -2.97 -23.38 5.82
N THR A 201 -4.25 -23.05 6.00
CA THR A 201 -5.03 -23.50 7.17
C THR A 201 -5.54 -24.92 6.91
N THR A 202 -4.73 -25.94 7.19
CA THR A 202 -5.19 -27.33 7.12
C THR A 202 -5.97 -27.66 8.39
N THR A 203 -7.30 -27.70 8.31
CA THR A 203 -8.17 -28.22 9.37
C THR A 203 -7.91 -29.71 9.58
N THR A 204 -7.11 -30.04 10.59
CA THR A 204 -7.12 -31.34 11.25
C THR A 204 -7.47 -31.15 12.72
N THR A 205 -8.54 -31.80 13.16
CA THR A 205 -9.01 -31.85 14.54
C THR A 205 -8.03 -32.64 15.41
N SER A 206 -7.19 -31.99 16.22
CA SER A 206 -6.76 -32.39 17.59
C SER A 206 -5.66 -31.44 18.13
N PRO A 207 -5.41 -31.41 19.45
CA PRO A 207 -5.60 -30.26 20.32
C PRO A 207 -4.48 -29.20 20.22
N THR A 208 -4.91 -27.95 20.40
CA THR A 208 -4.15 -26.77 20.87
C THR A 208 -2.69 -26.67 20.41
N SER A 209 -2.48 -26.00 19.27
CA SER A 209 -1.23 -25.26 19.06
C SER A 209 -1.52 -23.96 18.32
N THR A 210 -1.25 -22.85 19.01
CA THR A 210 -1.36 -21.47 18.55
C THR A 210 -0.23 -21.19 17.56
N THR A 211 -0.51 -21.15 16.26
CA THR A 211 0.45 -20.65 15.26
C THR A 211 0.46 -19.13 15.32
N THR A 212 1.43 -18.64 16.08
CA THR A 212 1.79 -17.24 16.25
C THR A 212 2.43 -16.76 14.95
N THR A 213 1.91 -15.68 14.37
CA THR A 213 2.60 -14.94 13.30
C THR A 213 3.85 -14.31 13.93
N THR A 214 4.99 -14.97 13.81
CA THR A 214 6.26 -14.47 14.33
C THR A 214 6.65 -13.24 13.50
N MET A 215 6.77 -12.09 14.16
CA MET A 215 7.45 -10.92 13.60
C MET A 215 8.88 -11.33 13.18
N PRO A 216 9.46 -10.73 12.13
CA PRO A 216 10.92 -10.74 11.97
C PRO A 216 11.53 -10.32 13.31
N GLY A 217 12.47 -11.13 13.80
CA GLY A 217 12.83 -11.18 15.21
C GLY A 217 13.34 -9.85 15.77
N ALA A 218 12.50 -9.16 16.53
CA ALA A 218 12.94 -8.16 17.48
C ALA A 218 12.23 -8.42 18.83
N GLY A 219 13.04 -8.63 19.87
CA GLY A 219 12.54 -8.82 21.23
C GLY A 219 11.75 -7.60 21.75
N PRO A 220 11.13 -7.70 22.94
CA PRO A 220 10.37 -6.60 23.54
C PRO A 220 11.18 -5.31 23.63
N SER A 221 10.63 -4.21 23.10
CA SER A 221 11.29 -2.89 23.14
C SER A 221 10.42 -1.81 23.77
N LYS A 222 10.84 -1.36 24.96
CA LYS A 222 10.24 -0.18 25.60
C LYS A 222 10.53 1.11 24.84
N CYS A 223 11.62 1.18 24.08
CA CYS A 223 11.91 2.34 23.25
C CYS A 223 10.95 2.42 22.05
N SER A 224 10.89 1.40 21.19
CA SER A 224 9.99 1.37 20.02
C SER A 224 8.53 1.53 20.42
N SER A 225 8.12 0.91 21.54
CA SER A 225 6.82 1.16 22.16
C SER A 225 6.51 2.64 22.38
N LYS A 226 7.49 3.42 22.87
CA LYS A 226 7.32 4.85 23.17
C LYS A 226 7.45 5.71 21.92
N GLU A 227 8.23 5.33 20.93
CA GLU A 227 8.32 5.99 19.61
C GLU A 227 6.98 5.89 18.88
N ILE A 228 6.41 4.69 18.77
CA ILE A 228 5.08 4.44 18.16
C ILE A 228 4.01 5.24 18.91
N ALA A 229 4.06 5.25 20.25
CA ALA A 229 3.12 6.03 21.05
C ALA A 229 3.31 7.55 20.90
N ALA A 230 4.51 8.03 20.57
CA ALA A 230 4.78 9.44 20.31
C ALA A 230 4.18 9.85 18.95
N ALA A 231 4.36 9.04 17.91
CA ALA A 231 3.75 9.25 16.60
C ALA A 231 2.23 9.37 16.70
N GLY A 232 1.57 8.47 17.44
CA GLY A 232 0.12 8.52 17.62
C GLY A 232 -0.37 9.77 18.36
N LYS A 233 0.44 10.32 19.28
CA LYS A 233 0.12 11.60 19.93
C LYS A 233 0.32 12.79 19.00
N LYS A 234 1.33 12.77 18.13
CA LYS A 234 1.56 13.80 17.11
C LYS A 234 0.39 13.85 16.13
N ALA A 235 0.04 12.71 15.54
CA ALA A 235 -1.11 12.58 14.64
C ALA A 235 -2.40 13.06 15.30
N GLY A 236 -2.68 12.58 16.52
CA GLY A 236 -3.85 13.01 17.30
C GLY A 236 -3.85 14.51 17.61
N GLY A 237 -2.68 15.09 17.88
CA GLY A 237 -2.49 16.52 18.13
C GLY A 237 -2.77 17.36 16.88
N LYS A 238 -2.11 17.06 15.76
CA LYS A 238 -2.27 17.79 14.50
C LYS A 238 -3.70 17.71 13.96
N ALA A 239 -4.30 16.52 13.90
CA ALA A 239 -5.69 16.36 13.46
C ALA A 239 -6.69 17.12 14.36
N LYS A 240 -6.41 17.24 15.66
CA LYS A 240 -7.24 18.05 16.58
C LYS A 240 -7.10 19.55 16.32
N CYS A 241 -5.93 20.03 15.88
CA CYS A 241 -5.76 21.42 15.45
C CYS A 241 -6.63 21.71 14.23
N TRP A 242 -6.59 20.85 13.21
CA TRP A 242 -7.45 20.94 12.04
C TRP A 242 -8.93 20.86 12.37
N SER A 243 -9.34 19.91 13.22
CA SER A 243 -10.72 19.80 13.71
C SER A 243 -11.24 21.10 14.33
N LYS A 244 -10.41 21.82 15.10
CA LYS A 244 -10.77 23.13 15.69
C LYS A 244 -10.88 24.22 14.63
N ALA A 245 -9.98 24.22 13.65
CA ALA A 245 -9.96 25.16 12.53
C ALA A 245 -11.23 25.00 11.67
N THR A 246 -11.53 23.77 11.25
CA THR A 246 -12.76 23.39 10.51
C THR A 246 -14.02 23.78 11.26
N LYS A 247 -14.05 23.65 12.60
CA LYS A 247 -15.24 24.05 13.38
C LYS A 247 -15.51 25.56 13.33
N LYS A 248 -14.46 26.37 13.19
CA LYS A 248 -14.51 27.83 13.36
C LYS A 248 -14.37 28.60 12.05
N ASN A 249 -14.14 27.94 10.91
CA ASN A 249 -13.77 28.58 9.65
C ASN A 249 -12.56 29.51 9.81
N LEU A 250 -11.51 28.99 10.41
CA LEU A 250 -10.27 29.74 10.62
C LEU A 250 -9.11 28.98 9.99
N PRO A 251 -8.04 29.68 9.57
CA PRO A 251 -6.78 29.03 9.26
C PRO A 251 -6.34 28.14 10.42
N VAL A 252 -5.67 27.03 10.10
CA VAL A 252 -5.13 26.16 11.14
C VAL A 252 -4.13 26.93 12.01
N ASP A 253 -4.29 26.82 13.32
CA ASP A 253 -3.42 27.49 14.28
C ASP A 253 -2.01 26.87 14.23
N THR A 254 -1.05 27.64 13.71
CA THR A 254 0.35 27.21 13.57
C THR A 254 1.02 26.96 14.91
N THR A 255 0.61 27.64 15.98
CA THR A 255 1.10 27.37 17.35
C THR A 255 0.56 26.04 17.87
N CYS A 256 -0.69 25.69 17.51
CA CYS A 256 -1.26 24.38 17.80
C CYS A 256 -0.46 23.26 17.12
N LEU A 257 -0.13 23.42 15.83
CA LEU A 257 0.70 22.47 15.08
C LEU A 257 2.11 22.36 15.66
N GLY A 258 2.79 23.49 15.89
CA GLY A 258 4.12 23.53 16.50
C GLY A 258 4.16 22.93 17.91
N THR A 259 3.08 23.07 18.69
CA THR A 259 2.95 22.38 19.99
C THR A 259 2.91 20.86 19.85
N ALA A 260 2.26 20.34 18.80
CA ALA A 260 2.23 18.91 18.53
C ALA A 260 3.61 18.39 18.12
N GLU A 261 4.35 19.15 17.30
CA GLU A 261 5.75 18.90 16.93
C GLU A 261 6.67 18.88 18.15
N MET A 262 6.69 19.94 18.96
CA MET A 262 7.54 20.01 20.16
C MET A 262 7.27 18.84 21.13
N LYS A 263 6.00 18.48 21.33
CA LYS A 263 5.64 17.33 22.19
C LYS A 263 6.07 16.00 21.59
N PHE A 264 6.07 15.86 20.27
CA PHE A 264 6.59 14.70 19.59
C PHE A 264 8.10 14.61 19.78
N SER A 265 8.87 15.64 19.42
CA SER A 265 10.33 15.62 19.49
C SER A 265 10.83 15.34 20.92
N ALA A 266 10.18 15.93 21.93
CA ALA A 266 10.47 15.66 23.33
C ALA A 266 10.14 14.21 23.74
N ALA A 267 9.00 13.67 23.30
CA ALA A 267 8.60 12.30 23.59
C ALA A 267 9.49 11.27 22.89
N TYR A 268 9.88 11.53 21.65
CA TYR A 268 10.75 10.68 20.84
C TYR A 268 12.17 10.65 21.43
N SER A 269 12.74 11.82 21.74
CA SER A 269 14.06 11.90 22.40
C SER A 269 14.08 11.16 23.73
N LYS A 270 12.99 11.26 24.50
CA LYS A 270 12.83 10.49 25.76
C LYS A 270 12.66 8.98 25.54
N ALA A 271 12.14 8.57 24.39
CA ALA A 271 12.06 7.16 24.02
C ALA A 271 13.45 6.62 23.66
N VAL A 272 14.15 7.29 22.73
CA VAL A 272 15.51 6.95 22.29
C VAL A 272 16.49 6.93 23.46
N GLY A 273 16.43 7.92 24.35
CA GLY A 273 17.29 8.00 25.53
C GLY A 273 17.12 6.85 26.54
N LYS A 274 16.11 5.99 26.38
CA LYS A 274 15.97 4.75 27.17
C LYS A 274 16.80 3.59 26.61
N GLY A 275 17.25 3.68 25.35
CA GLY A 275 17.96 2.62 24.66
C GLY A 275 17.08 1.40 24.33
N GLY A 276 17.65 0.46 23.57
CA GLY A 276 17.00 -0.78 23.17
C GLY A 276 15.88 -0.60 22.15
N CYS A 277 15.94 0.45 21.33
CA CYS A 277 15.07 0.64 20.17
C CYS A 277 15.36 -0.47 19.15
N ILE A 278 14.31 -1.00 18.53
CA ILE A 278 14.45 -2.08 17.55
C ILE A 278 15.14 -1.56 16.28
N ASN A 279 14.69 -0.39 15.82
CA ASN A 279 15.32 0.36 14.75
C ASN A 279 15.88 1.69 15.29
N THR A 280 16.89 2.23 14.64
CA THR A 280 17.45 3.56 14.90
C THR A 280 16.86 4.61 13.96
N THR A 281 15.55 4.55 13.74
CA THR A 281 14.86 5.50 12.85
C THR A 281 15.01 6.94 13.41
N PRO A 282 15.47 7.90 12.60
CA PRO A 282 15.48 9.30 12.99
C PRO A 282 14.07 9.83 13.25
N ALA A 283 13.93 10.72 14.25
CA ALA A 283 12.65 11.34 14.58
C ALA A 283 11.97 11.98 13.35
N GLY A 284 12.76 12.66 12.49
CA GLY A 284 12.28 13.33 11.28
C GLY A 284 11.56 12.39 10.30
N THR A 285 12.00 11.14 10.15
CA THR A 285 11.34 10.15 9.28
C THR A 285 9.90 9.88 9.74
N ILE A 286 9.72 9.70 11.05
CA ILE A 286 8.38 9.50 11.64
C ILE A 286 7.56 10.79 11.61
N GLU A 287 8.18 11.96 11.72
CA GLU A 287 7.48 13.23 11.54
C GLU A 287 6.91 13.38 10.15
N THR A 288 7.69 13.09 9.11
CA THR A 288 7.23 13.14 7.72
C THR A 288 6.06 12.19 7.49
N LYS A 289 6.13 10.94 7.99
CA LYS A 289 5.00 9.98 7.89
C LYS A 289 3.72 10.51 8.55
N VAL A 290 3.84 11.10 9.75
CA VAL A 290 2.71 11.72 10.45
C VAL A 290 2.16 12.91 9.66
N ASP A 291 3.04 13.73 9.09
CA ASP A 291 2.65 14.97 8.44
C ASP A 291 1.99 14.73 7.08
N ASN A 292 2.45 13.72 6.34
CA ASN A 292 1.80 13.21 5.14
C ASN A 292 0.42 12.65 5.46
N PHE A 293 0.31 11.76 6.46
CA PHE A 293 -0.99 11.23 6.91
C PHE A 293 -1.98 12.34 7.28
N ILE A 294 -1.54 13.39 7.97
CA ILE A 294 -2.41 14.52 8.34
C ILE A 294 -2.82 15.32 7.11
N THR A 295 -1.91 15.53 6.17
CA THR A 295 -2.18 16.24 4.91
C THR A 295 -3.22 15.50 4.08
N ASP A 296 -3.07 14.18 3.92
CA ASP A 296 -4.01 13.33 3.19
C ASP A 296 -5.38 13.33 3.88
N LEU A 297 -5.41 13.09 5.20
CA LEU A 297 -6.64 13.07 5.99
C LEU A 297 -7.41 14.39 5.90
N VAL A 298 -6.71 15.52 5.97
CA VAL A 298 -7.31 16.85 5.90
C VAL A 298 -7.77 17.16 4.49
N THR A 299 -6.99 16.81 3.48
CA THR A 299 -7.35 17.03 2.08
C THR A 299 -8.63 16.27 1.73
N GLU A 300 -8.75 15.04 2.21
CA GLU A 300 -9.91 14.22 1.96
C GLU A 300 -11.15 14.74 2.71
N ILE A 301 -11.04 15.06 4.00
CA ILE A 301 -12.19 15.49 4.82
C ILE A 301 -12.61 16.96 4.59
N ASN A 302 -11.67 17.85 4.27
CA ASN A 302 -11.95 19.29 4.07
C ASN A 302 -11.86 19.73 2.60
N GLY A 303 -11.41 18.89 1.68
CA GLY A 303 -11.16 19.25 0.27
C GLY A 303 -9.82 19.97 0.04
N GLY A 304 -8.97 20.09 1.07
CA GLY A 304 -7.64 20.69 0.96
C GLY A 304 -7.07 21.17 2.29
N THR A 305 -5.84 21.69 2.26
CA THR A 305 -5.09 22.24 3.41
C THR A 305 -5.21 23.77 3.53
N GLY A 306 -6.06 24.39 2.71
CA GLY A 306 -6.39 25.82 2.85
C GLY A 306 -7.20 26.12 4.11
N THR A 307 -7.73 27.34 4.21
CA THR A 307 -8.70 27.67 5.26
C THR A 307 -9.96 26.82 5.07
N PRO A 308 -10.28 25.90 5.99
CA PRO A 308 -11.42 24.99 5.81
C PRO A 308 -12.74 25.74 6.03
N THR A 309 -13.74 25.45 5.20
CA THR A 309 -15.12 25.91 5.43
C THR A 309 -15.64 25.40 6.78
N ALA A 310 -16.45 26.23 7.45
CA ALA A 310 -17.08 25.84 8.72
C ALA A 310 -17.94 24.59 8.56
N SER A 311 -17.56 23.51 9.26
CA SER A 311 -18.32 22.26 9.26
C SER A 311 -18.25 21.56 10.61
N LYS A 312 -19.41 21.26 11.20
CA LYS A 312 -19.51 20.44 12.41
C LYS A 312 -19.24 18.97 12.09
N CYS A 313 -19.68 18.50 10.92
CA CYS A 313 -19.43 17.16 10.43
C CYS A 313 -17.92 16.92 10.26
N SER A 314 -17.25 17.63 9.35
CA SER A 314 -15.82 17.44 9.03
C SER A 314 -14.93 17.69 10.24
N SER A 315 -15.29 18.64 11.12
CA SER A 315 -14.61 18.81 12.42
C SER A 315 -14.68 17.55 13.28
N LYS A 316 -15.84 16.89 13.34
CA LYS A 316 -16.03 15.66 14.11
C LYS A 316 -15.43 14.43 13.43
N GLU A 317 -15.41 14.37 12.11
CA GLU A 317 -14.71 13.32 11.33
C GLU A 317 -13.22 13.35 11.63
N LEU A 318 -12.58 14.53 11.52
CA LEU A 318 -11.17 14.73 11.92
C LEU A 318 -10.94 14.34 13.39
N SER A 319 -11.87 14.68 14.28
CA SER A 319 -11.77 14.29 15.69
C SER A 319 -11.91 12.77 15.89
N ALA A 320 -12.80 12.10 15.16
CA ALA A 320 -12.96 10.65 15.20
C ALA A 320 -11.70 9.96 14.67
N ALA A 321 -11.20 10.40 13.51
CA ALA A 321 -9.98 9.90 12.89
C ALA A 321 -8.77 10.03 13.83
N SER A 322 -8.61 11.21 14.46
CA SER A 322 -7.55 11.46 15.44
C SER A 322 -7.56 10.47 16.62
N LYS A 323 -8.75 10.09 17.09
CA LYS A 323 -8.91 9.16 18.23
C LYS A 323 -8.61 7.73 17.80
N LYS A 324 -9.01 7.31 16.60
CA LYS A 324 -8.68 5.99 16.06
C LYS A 324 -7.18 5.88 15.86
N ALA A 325 -6.53 6.81 15.17
CA ALA A 325 -5.08 6.80 14.94
C ALA A 325 -4.30 6.68 16.25
N GLY A 326 -4.63 7.52 17.25
CA GLY A 326 -3.99 7.44 18.57
C GLY A 326 -4.25 6.12 19.31
N LYS A 327 -5.40 5.46 19.08
CA LYS A 327 -5.75 4.20 19.74
C LYS A 327 -5.08 3.01 19.06
N VAL A 328 -5.06 2.95 17.74
CA VAL A 328 -4.41 1.89 16.96
C VAL A 328 -2.90 1.93 17.18
N LEU A 329 -2.26 3.10 17.12
CA LEU A 329 -0.84 3.23 17.47
C LEU A 329 -0.55 2.89 18.94
N LYS A 330 -1.50 3.10 19.85
CA LYS A 330 -1.36 2.60 21.24
C LYS A 330 -1.42 1.07 21.30
N CYS A 331 -2.16 0.42 20.42
CA CYS A 331 -2.18 -1.05 20.32
C CYS A 331 -0.83 -1.56 19.81
N TYR A 332 -0.31 -1.00 18.72
CA TYR A 332 1.04 -1.31 18.21
C TYR A 332 2.13 -1.04 19.25
N ALA A 333 2.07 0.09 19.95
CA ALA A 333 3.01 0.41 21.02
C ALA A 333 3.01 -0.66 22.13
N LYS A 334 1.85 -1.21 22.51
CA LYS A 334 1.78 -2.29 23.50
C LYS A 334 2.39 -3.60 22.95
N ALA A 335 2.14 -3.89 21.67
CA ALA A 335 2.66 -5.07 20.99
C ALA A 335 4.20 -5.02 20.93
N ALA A 336 4.78 -3.93 20.42
CA ALA A 336 6.22 -3.69 20.38
C ALA A 336 6.86 -3.72 21.77
N GLY A 337 6.20 -3.14 22.78
CA GLY A 337 6.69 -3.15 24.16
C GLY A 337 6.78 -4.53 24.80
N LYS A 338 6.02 -5.51 24.28
CA LYS A 338 5.99 -6.89 24.74
C LYS A 338 6.67 -7.86 23.77
N GLY A 339 7.06 -7.41 22.58
CA GLY A 339 7.61 -8.27 21.54
C GLY A 339 6.60 -9.31 21.04
N ILE A 340 5.32 -8.93 20.99
CA ILE A 340 4.23 -9.81 20.57
C ILE A 340 3.52 -9.24 19.34
N PRO A 341 2.74 -10.05 18.61
CA PRO A 341 1.89 -9.55 17.53
C PRO A 341 0.86 -8.52 18.01
N LEU A 342 0.33 -7.73 17.06
CA LEU A 342 -0.76 -6.79 17.34
C LEU A 342 -1.97 -7.56 17.92
N ASP A 343 -2.46 -7.06 19.06
CA ASP A 343 -3.71 -7.54 19.65
C ASP A 343 -4.89 -7.09 18.78
N THR A 344 -5.49 -8.04 18.07
CA THR A 344 -6.63 -7.81 17.17
C THR A 344 -7.88 -7.35 17.91
N THR A 345 -8.03 -7.66 19.19
CA THR A 345 -9.13 -7.13 20.02
C THR A 345 -8.90 -5.65 20.34
N CYS A 346 -7.66 -5.26 20.59
CA CYS A 346 -7.29 -3.85 20.78
C CYS A 346 -7.60 -3.01 19.54
N ALA A 347 -7.23 -3.52 18.36
CA ALA A 347 -7.50 -2.88 17.07
C ALA A 347 -9.01 -2.88 16.74
N GLY A 348 -9.71 -4.00 16.92
CA GLY A 348 -11.16 -4.11 16.72
C GLY A 348 -11.97 -3.16 17.61
N ASP A 349 -11.59 -3.00 18.88
CA ASP A 349 -12.19 -2.00 19.76
C ASP A 349 -11.97 -0.56 19.25
N ALA A 350 -10.90 -0.30 18.50
CA ALA A 350 -10.62 1.02 17.92
C ALA A 350 -11.54 1.28 16.73
N THR A 351 -11.71 0.29 15.85
CA THR A 351 -12.69 0.27 14.76
C THR A 351 -14.11 0.51 15.27
N THR A 352 -14.59 -0.25 16.26
CA THR A 352 -15.95 -0.08 16.80
C THR A 352 -16.19 1.33 17.36
N LYS A 353 -15.22 1.88 18.09
CA LYS A 353 -15.32 3.25 18.64
C LYS A 353 -15.22 4.33 17.56
N PHE A 354 -14.47 4.06 16.50
CA PHE A 354 -14.37 4.92 15.34
C PHE A 354 -15.72 4.99 14.61
N GLY A 355 -16.30 3.85 14.24
CA GLY A 355 -17.61 3.81 13.56
C GLY A 355 -18.70 4.54 14.37
N ALA A 356 -18.80 4.26 15.67
CA ALA A 356 -19.75 4.98 16.53
C ALA A 356 -19.51 6.50 16.62
N SER A 357 -18.26 6.95 16.47
CA SER A 357 -17.92 8.38 16.43
C SER A 357 -18.19 8.98 15.05
N TRP A 358 -17.98 8.21 13.98
CA TRP A 358 -18.22 8.59 12.60
C TRP A 358 -19.70 8.81 12.33
N THR A 359 -20.57 7.87 12.73
CA THR A 359 -22.03 8.05 12.65
C THR A 359 -22.51 9.31 13.35
N LYS A 360 -21.89 9.68 14.49
CA LYS A 360 -22.20 10.92 15.22
C LYS A 360 -21.63 12.18 14.57
N ALA A 361 -20.63 12.03 13.70
CA ALA A 361 -20.05 13.12 12.93
C ALA A 361 -20.93 13.45 11.74
N THR A 362 -21.24 12.45 10.91
CA THR A 362 -22.01 12.60 9.67
C THR A 362 -23.46 13.02 9.90
N ALA A 363 -24.02 12.78 11.09
CA ALA A 363 -25.35 13.27 11.48
C ALA A 363 -25.49 14.80 11.49
N ALA A 364 -24.39 15.57 11.44
CA ALA A 364 -24.46 17.03 11.34
C ALA A 364 -24.79 17.54 9.91
N ALA A 365 -24.68 16.68 8.89
CA ALA A 365 -25.05 16.92 7.49
C ALA A 365 -24.39 18.12 6.76
N ASP A 366 -23.44 18.81 7.40
CA ASP A 366 -22.70 19.95 6.84
C ASP A 366 -21.25 19.58 6.46
N CYS A 367 -21.00 18.34 6.02
CA CYS A 367 -19.65 17.85 5.70
C CYS A 367 -19.08 18.61 4.49
N ASN A 368 -17.81 19.03 4.59
CA ASN A 368 -17.12 19.76 3.53
C ASN A 368 -16.92 18.91 2.27
N THR A 369 -16.70 17.60 2.46
CA THR A 369 -16.60 16.61 1.40
C THR A 369 -17.43 15.38 1.74
N THR A 370 -17.77 14.59 0.73
CA THR A 370 -18.41 13.29 0.92
C THR A 370 -17.33 12.22 0.89
N VAL A 371 -16.94 11.73 2.07
CA VAL A 371 -15.92 10.68 2.23
C VAL A 371 -16.50 9.49 2.97
N SER A 372 -16.06 8.28 2.62
CA SER A 372 -16.59 7.08 3.26
C SER A 372 -15.88 6.82 4.59
N GLN A 373 -16.60 6.24 5.56
CA GLN A 373 -16.00 5.81 6.82
C GLN A 373 -14.86 4.81 6.57
N GLY A 374 -15.06 3.90 5.61
CA GLY A 374 -14.13 2.80 5.31
C GLY A 374 -12.80 3.32 4.75
N ASP A 375 -12.83 4.35 3.91
CA ASP A 375 -11.61 4.91 3.31
C ASP A 375 -10.76 5.60 4.38
N ILE A 376 -11.40 6.40 5.24
CA ILE A 376 -10.72 7.07 6.35
C ILE A 376 -10.21 6.06 7.38
N GLU A 377 -10.99 5.01 7.68
CA GLU A 377 -10.58 3.90 8.53
C GLU A 377 -9.31 3.22 8.01
N THR A 378 -9.32 2.88 6.73
CA THR A 378 -8.20 2.22 6.03
C THR A 378 -6.95 3.09 6.07
N LYS A 379 -7.06 4.39 5.77
CA LYS A 379 -5.93 5.33 5.84
C LYS A 379 -5.31 5.41 7.23
N ILE A 380 -6.13 5.40 8.27
CA ILE A 380 -5.66 5.42 9.66
C ILE A 380 -4.92 4.14 10.02
N ASP A 381 -5.45 2.99 9.62
CA ASP A 381 -4.85 1.69 9.93
C ASP A 381 -3.54 1.50 9.14
N ASN A 382 -3.51 1.93 7.88
CA ASN A 382 -2.30 1.95 7.04
C ASN A 382 -1.21 2.83 7.63
N PHE A 383 -1.53 4.06 8.03
CA PHE A 383 -0.58 4.95 8.71
C PHE A 383 -0.04 4.33 10.00
N ALA A 384 -0.90 3.69 10.81
CA ALA A 384 -0.46 3.06 12.05
C ALA A 384 0.47 1.86 11.81
N ALA A 385 0.17 1.07 10.77
CA ALA A 385 1.01 -0.04 10.35
C ALA A 385 2.37 0.43 9.80
N ASP A 386 2.39 1.49 8.98
CA ASP A 386 3.61 2.08 8.40
C ASP A 386 4.56 2.58 9.49
N VAL A 387 4.04 3.36 10.46
CA VAL A 387 4.83 3.82 11.62
C VAL A 387 5.37 2.64 12.43
N ASN A 388 4.57 1.60 12.64
CA ASN A 388 5.04 0.42 13.36
C ASN A 388 6.14 -0.29 12.58
N ALA A 389 5.93 -0.54 11.29
CA ALA A 389 6.89 -1.23 10.43
C ALA A 389 8.24 -0.51 10.41
N GLU A 390 8.25 0.81 10.24
CA GLU A 390 9.46 1.63 10.30
C GLU A 390 10.21 1.46 11.63
N LEU A 391 9.50 1.51 12.76
CA LEU A 391 10.08 1.49 14.10
C LEU A 391 10.42 0.08 14.64
N THR A 392 9.91 -0.97 13.99
CA THR A 392 10.11 -2.36 14.40
C THR A 392 10.76 -3.22 13.33
N ALA A 393 11.11 -2.67 12.17
CA ALA A 393 12.02 -3.34 11.25
C ALA A 393 13.34 -3.57 11.99
N THR A 394 13.82 -4.81 12.04
CA THR A 394 15.23 -5.03 12.37
C THR A 394 16.04 -4.27 11.33
N GLY A 395 17.02 -3.49 11.76
CA GLY A 395 17.86 -2.68 10.86
C GLY A 395 18.48 -3.51 9.71
N PRO A 396 19.10 -2.84 8.73
CA PRO A 396 19.67 -3.50 7.56
C PRO A 396 20.59 -4.68 7.90
#